data_AF-A0A0S9KLA3-F1
#
_entry.id   AF-A0A0S9KLA3-F1
#
_cell.length_a   1.000
_cell.length_b   1.000
_cell.length_c   1.000
_cell.angle_alpha   90.00
_cell.angle_beta   90.00
_cell.angle_gamma   90.00
#
_symmetry.space_group_name_H-M   'P 1'
#
loop_
_entity.id
_entity.type
_entity.pdbx_description
1 polymer ?
#
loop_
_entity_poly.entity_id
_entity_poly.type
_entity_poly.pdbx_seq_one_letter_code
_entity_poly.pdbx_strand_id
1 'polypeptide(L)'
;MVGPTSEFSLFFRVKSGQGESLRAALKDLQLTPGYRPGDYGMAITTIHEARFVLFDDDTRLAFITSFDGPWDAYMEDFFNSGPTLALFDVIFRHTEGYGGLPDLAAEKEFILSAQQTAAAYARNYPGTVKEIRKAERVNAAFQRVLDHPDAAAALQHPALQPLLEEAAD
;
A
#
# COMPACT_ATOMS: atom_id res chain seq x y z
N MET A 1 3.35 -20.90 6.84
CA MET A 1 2.52 -20.39 5.73
C MET A 1 2.70 -18.89 5.71
N VAL A 2 3.25 -18.35 4.62
CA VAL A 2 3.28 -16.91 4.36
C VAL A 2 1.83 -16.43 4.38
N GLY A 3 1.49 -15.41 5.18
CA GLY A 3 0.11 -14.90 5.25
C GLY A 3 -0.40 -14.52 3.85
N PRO A 4 -1.68 -14.76 3.52
CA PRO A 4 -2.17 -14.51 2.17
C PRO A 4 -2.11 -13.00 1.91
N THR A 5 -1.18 -12.57 1.07
CA THR A 5 -1.25 -11.24 0.46
C THR A 5 -2.37 -11.27 -0.56
N SER A 6 -3.23 -10.26 -0.53
CA SER A 6 -4.34 -10.10 -1.46
C SER A 6 -4.10 -8.85 -2.32
N GLU A 7 -4.80 -8.77 -3.45
CA GLU A 7 -4.79 -7.63 -4.35
C GLU A 7 -6.20 -7.38 -4.88
N PHE A 8 -6.45 -6.15 -5.32
CA PHE A 8 -7.57 -5.89 -6.21
C PHE A 8 -7.27 -4.70 -7.12
N SER A 9 -8.00 -4.66 -8.24
CA SER A 9 -8.02 -3.56 -9.19
C SER A 9 -9.43 -3.05 -9.36
N LEU A 10 -9.64 -1.75 -9.15
CA LEU A 10 -10.92 -1.08 -9.33
C LEU A 10 -10.86 -0.14 -10.52
N PHE A 11 -11.92 -0.11 -11.33
CA PHE A 11 -12.02 0.73 -12.51
C PHE A 11 -13.31 1.55 -12.49
N PHE A 12 -13.16 2.87 -12.57
CA PHE A 12 -14.26 3.82 -12.48
C PHE A 12 -14.32 4.73 -13.71
N ARG A 13 -15.54 5.19 -14.01
CA ARG A 13 -15.75 6.35 -14.90
C ARG A 13 -15.68 7.62 -14.07
N VAL A 14 -14.95 8.61 -14.56
CA VAL A 14 -14.90 9.95 -13.97
C VAL A 14 -16.12 10.74 -14.46
N LYS A 15 -16.78 11.46 -13.56
CA LYS A 15 -17.89 12.34 -13.92
C LYS A 15 -17.44 13.37 -14.95
N SER A 16 -18.31 13.69 -15.91
CA SER A 16 -17.98 14.67 -16.96
C SER A 16 -17.48 16.00 -16.35
N GLY A 17 -16.34 16.49 -16.86
CA GLY A 17 -15.69 17.73 -16.40
C GLY A 17 -14.96 17.64 -15.06
N GLN A 18 -14.87 16.48 -14.41
CA GLN A 18 -14.20 16.32 -13.11
C GLN A 18 -12.74 15.86 -13.18
N GLY A 19 -12.19 15.60 -14.37
CA GLY A 19 -10.82 15.08 -14.55
C GLY A 19 -9.74 15.95 -13.88
N GLU A 20 -9.79 17.27 -14.10
CA GLU A 20 -8.83 18.20 -13.50
C GLU A 20 -8.95 18.27 -11.97
N SER A 21 -10.17 18.32 -11.44
CA SER A 21 -10.44 18.31 -10.01
C SER A 21 -9.94 17.03 -9.33
N LEU A 22 -10.18 15.88 -9.96
CA LEU A 22 -9.70 14.59 -9.50
C LEU A 22 -8.16 14.54 -9.52
N ARG A 23 -7.54 15.05 -10.57
CA ARG A 23 -6.07 15.15 -10.66
C ARG A 23 -5.49 16.01 -9.55
N ALA A 24 -6.14 17.13 -9.21
CA ALA A 24 -5.73 17.96 -8.07
C ALA A 24 -5.86 17.19 -6.74
N ALA A 25 -7.00 16.54 -6.50
CA ALA A 25 -7.22 15.72 -5.31
C ALA A 25 -6.18 14.59 -5.15
N LEU A 26 -5.80 13.92 -6.24
CA LEU A 26 -4.76 12.89 -6.22
C LEU A 26 -3.36 13.46 -5.93
N LYS A 27 -3.05 14.67 -6.40
CA LYS A 27 -1.79 15.35 -6.05
C LYS A 27 -1.76 15.70 -4.56
N ASP A 28 -2.87 16.18 -4.01
CA ASP A 28 -2.97 16.50 -2.58
C ASP A 28 -2.86 15.24 -1.72
N LEU A 29 -3.49 14.13 -2.14
CA LEU A 29 -3.29 12.82 -1.51
C LEU A 29 -1.82 12.43 -1.48
N GLN A 30 -1.11 12.55 -2.62
CA GLN A 30 0.30 12.19 -2.72
C GLN A 30 1.20 13.02 -1.78
N LEU A 31 0.78 14.23 -1.44
CA LEU A 31 1.48 15.12 -0.51
C LEU A 31 1.05 14.91 0.95
N THR A 32 0.01 14.14 1.23
CA THR A 32 -0.48 13.85 2.58
C THR A 32 0.53 12.94 3.33
N PRO A 33 0.91 13.26 4.59
CA PRO A 33 1.73 12.38 5.41
C PRO A 33 1.14 10.96 5.50
N GLY A 34 1.99 9.96 5.52
CA GLY A 34 1.64 8.54 5.38
C GLY A 34 1.59 8.06 3.93
N TYR A 35 1.11 8.88 2.98
CA TYR A 35 0.89 8.46 1.58
C TYR A 35 2.06 8.79 0.64
N ARG A 36 3.11 9.41 1.16
CA ARG A 36 4.36 9.67 0.43
C ARG A 36 5.18 8.37 0.32
N PRO A 37 5.87 8.11 -0.81
CA PRO A 37 6.78 6.97 -0.91
C PRO A 37 7.80 6.97 0.22
N GLY A 38 7.91 5.86 0.94
CA GLY A 38 8.81 5.70 2.09
C GLY A 38 8.26 6.23 3.43
N ASP A 39 7.08 6.84 3.46
CA ASP A 39 6.38 7.15 4.70
C ASP A 39 5.62 5.91 5.20
N TYR A 40 5.71 5.65 6.50
CA TYR A 40 5.12 4.48 7.14
C TYR A 40 3.93 4.82 8.04
N GLY A 41 3.56 6.10 8.12
CA GLY A 41 2.49 6.65 8.97
C GLY A 41 1.07 6.48 8.43
N MET A 42 0.83 5.60 7.44
CA MET A 42 -0.53 5.29 7.00
C MET A 42 -1.34 4.63 8.11
N ALA A 43 -2.62 4.98 8.18
CA ALA A 43 -3.55 4.36 9.12
C ALA A 43 -3.70 2.84 8.88
N ILE A 44 -3.74 2.41 7.61
CA ILE A 44 -3.77 1.00 7.24
C ILE A 44 -2.34 0.54 6.98
N THR A 45 -1.76 -0.17 7.95
CA THR A 45 -0.34 -0.57 7.93
C THR A 45 -0.07 -1.89 7.18
N THR A 46 -1.11 -2.50 6.61
CA THR A 46 -1.06 -3.75 5.85
C THR A 46 -0.93 -3.53 4.34
N ILE A 47 -1.04 -2.30 3.86
CA ILE A 47 -0.90 -1.97 2.43
C ILE A 47 0.57 -2.04 2.01
N HIS A 48 0.86 -2.82 0.97
CA HIS A 48 2.16 -2.85 0.29
C HIS A 48 2.28 -1.68 -0.70
N GLU A 49 1.26 -1.50 -1.53
CA GLU A 49 1.18 -0.41 -2.49
C GLU A 49 -0.27 -0.02 -2.76
N ALA A 50 -0.46 1.24 -3.14
CA ALA A 50 -1.73 1.78 -3.58
C ALA A 50 -1.43 2.82 -4.65
N ARG A 51 -2.04 2.66 -5.84
CA ARG A 51 -1.82 3.58 -6.96
C ARG A 51 -3.12 3.96 -7.63
N PHE A 52 -3.19 5.23 -8.03
CA PHE A 52 -4.29 5.80 -8.79
C PHE A 52 -3.79 6.18 -10.18
N VAL A 53 -4.52 5.78 -11.22
CA VAL A 53 -4.15 6.04 -12.62
C VAL A 53 -5.33 6.69 -13.31
N LEU A 54 -5.18 7.95 -13.71
CA LEU A 54 -6.07 8.60 -14.67
C LEU A 54 -5.65 8.20 -16.08
N PHE A 55 -6.62 7.75 -16.88
CA PHE A 55 -6.41 7.33 -18.26
C PHE A 55 -7.62 7.70 -19.13
N ASP A 56 -7.47 7.49 -20.45
CA ASP A 56 -8.45 7.91 -21.46
C ASP A 56 -8.83 9.40 -21.29
N ASP A 57 -7.84 10.30 -21.37
CA ASP A 57 -8.01 11.75 -21.22
C ASP A 57 -8.73 12.17 -19.93
N ASP A 58 -8.34 11.56 -18.80
CA ASP A 58 -8.91 11.78 -17.46
C ASP A 58 -10.40 11.47 -17.33
N THR A 59 -10.95 10.68 -18.26
CA THR A 59 -12.35 10.21 -18.20
C THR A 59 -12.50 8.91 -17.41
N ARG A 60 -11.40 8.25 -17.06
CA ARG A 60 -11.39 7.01 -16.28
C ARG A 60 -10.31 7.02 -15.21
N LEU A 61 -10.60 6.30 -14.13
CA LEU A 61 -9.74 6.12 -12.98
C LEU A 61 -9.55 4.64 -12.69
N ALA A 62 -8.30 4.19 -12.57
CA ALA A 62 -7.97 2.91 -11.96
C ALA A 62 -7.41 3.13 -10.56
N PHE A 63 -7.87 2.34 -9.58
CA PHE A 63 -7.26 2.23 -8.26
C PHE A 63 -6.79 0.78 -8.07
N ILE A 64 -5.51 0.59 -7.82
CA ILE A 64 -4.92 -0.75 -7.73
C ILE A 64 -4.09 -0.82 -6.45
N THR A 65 -4.27 -1.89 -5.68
CA THR A 65 -3.59 -2.07 -4.40
C THR A 65 -3.29 -3.53 -4.10
N SER A 66 -2.26 -3.75 -3.30
CA SER A 66 -1.97 -5.03 -2.67
C SER A 66 -1.72 -4.85 -1.18
N PHE A 67 -2.12 -5.84 -0.37
CA PHE A 67 -2.13 -5.75 1.09
C PHE A 67 -2.02 -7.11 1.76
N ASP A 68 -1.67 -7.11 3.04
CA ASP A 68 -1.67 -8.30 3.87
C ASP A 68 -3.07 -8.74 4.28
N GLY A 69 -3.31 -10.04 4.27
CA GLY A 69 -4.52 -10.64 4.80
C GLY A 69 -5.65 -10.76 3.77
N PRO A 70 -6.81 -11.29 4.20
CA PRO A 70 -7.96 -11.46 3.34
C PRO A 70 -8.66 -10.13 3.05
N TRP A 71 -9.36 -10.07 1.92
CA TRP A 71 -10.12 -8.91 1.46
C TRP A 71 -11.09 -8.37 2.53
N ASP A 72 -11.84 -9.24 3.21
CA ASP A 72 -12.82 -8.80 4.22
C ASP A 72 -12.19 -8.08 5.42
N ALA A 73 -11.05 -8.58 5.92
CA ALA A 73 -10.33 -7.95 7.03
C ALA A 73 -9.78 -6.57 6.61
N TYR A 74 -9.26 -6.48 5.38
CA TYR A 74 -8.81 -5.21 4.82
C TYR A 74 -9.96 -4.19 4.72
N MET A 75 -11.13 -4.60 4.24
CA MET A 75 -12.30 -3.73 4.15
C MET A 75 -12.78 -3.26 5.53
N GLU A 76 -12.73 -4.12 6.55
CA GLU A 76 -13.05 -3.73 7.93
C GLU A 76 -12.05 -2.69 8.47
N ASP A 77 -10.74 -2.90 8.28
CA ASP A 77 -9.71 -1.92 8.66
C ASP A 77 -9.89 -0.60 7.92
N PHE A 78 -10.26 -0.67 6.64
CA PHE A 78 -10.50 0.50 5.80
C PHE A 78 -11.65 1.36 6.36
N PHE A 79 -12.80 0.74 6.58
CA PHE A 79 -13.99 1.42 7.11
C PHE A 79 -13.73 2.02 8.51
N ASN A 80 -12.97 1.31 9.35
CA ASN A 80 -12.71 1.77 10.72
C ASN A 80 -11.58 2.80 10.83
N SER A 81 -10.80 3.01 9.78
CA SER A 81 -9.64 3.91 9.81
C SER A 81 -10.05 5.36 10.12
N GLY A 82 -11.08 5.90 9.46
CA GLY A 82 -11.48 7.31 9.57
C GLY A 82 -10.74 8.21 8.56
N PRO A 83 -9.44 8.54 8.73
CA PRO A 83 -8.68 9.30 7.73
C PRO A 83 -8.66 8.64 6.36
N THR A 84 -8.58 7.30 6.29
CA THR A 84 -8.62 6.60 5.01
C THR A 84 -9.98 6.78 4.31
N LEU A 85 -11.10 6.68 5.04
CA LEU A 85 -12.44 6.94 4.49
C LEU A 85 -12.58 8.38 3.99
N ALA A 86 -12.07 9.37 4.75
CA ALA A 86 -12.12 10.77 4.33
C ALA A 86 -11.34 11.01 3.03
N LEU A 87 -10.16 10.40 2.89
CA LEU A 87 -9.37 10.48 1.66
C LEU A 87 -10.06 9.75 0.50
N PHE A 88 -10.69 8.62 0.76
CA PHE A 88 -11.48 7.90 -0.22
C PHE A 88 -12.63 8.78 -0.74
N ASP A 89 -13.38 9.42 0.14
CA ASP A 89 -14.48 10.33 -0.26
C ASP A 89 -13.99 11.48 -1.14
N VAL A 90 -12.87 12.11 -0.77
CA VAL A 90 -12.27 13.22 -1.53
C VAL A 90 -11.96 12.82 -2.98
N ILE A 91 -11.55 11.57 -3.22
CA ILE A 91 -11.19 11.05 -4.54
C ILE A 91 -12.45 10.57 -5.28
N PHE A 92 -13.20 9.65 -4.68
CA PHE A 92 -14.26 8.93 -5.38
C PHE A 92 -15.55 9.75 -5.54
N ARG A 93 -15.70 10.89 -4.86
CA ARG A 93 -16.76 11.85 -5.19
C ARG A 93 -16.71 12.37 -6.64
N HIS A 94 -15.56 12.24 -7.31
CA HIS A 94 -15.38 12.60 -8.71
C HIS A 94 -15.76 11.49 -9.70
N THR A 95 -16.10 10.28 -9.24
CA THR A 95 -16.46 9.13 -10.10
C THR A 95 -17.96 8.88 -10.15
N GLU A 96 -18.45 8.38 -11.28
CA GLU A 96 -19.85 7.94 -11.43
C GLU A 96 -20.20 6.85 -10.40
N GLY A 97 -21.47 6.80 -10.00
CA GLY A 97 -21.97 5.80 -9.03
C GLY A 97 -21.62 6.07 -7.56
N TYR A 98 -20.67 6.97 -7.26
CA TYR A 98 -20.34 7.32 -5.88
C TYR A 98 -21.41 8.24 -5.27
N GLY A 99 -22.11 7.73 -4.26
CA GLY A 99 -23.12 8.44 -3.47
C GLY A 99 -22.72 8.73 -2.02
N GLY A 100 -21.46 8.48 -1.66
CA GLY A 100 -20.98 8.45 -0.27
C GLY A 100 -20.93 7.03 0.30
N LEU A 101 -20.32 6.88 1.48
CA LEU A 101 -20.15 5.60 2.19
C LEU A 101 -20.85 5.66 3.56
N PRO A 102 -22.19 5.53 3.62
CA PRO A 102 -22.94 5.65 4.87
C PRO A 102 -22.66 4.50 5.85
N ASP A 103 -22.30 3.32 5.35
CA ASP A 103 -21.99 2.14 6.12
C ASP A 103 -21.03 1.21 5.35
N LEU A 104 -20.54 0.17 6.04
CA LEU A 104 -19.63 -0.83 5.48
C LEU A 104 -20.24 -1.61 4.31
N ALA A 105 -21.57 -1.79 4.28
CA ALA A 105 -22.23 -2.52 3.21
C ALA A 105 -22.21 -1.72 1.90
N ALA A 106 -22.55 -0.43 1.97
CA ALA A 106 -22.47 0.50 0.85
C ALA A 106 -21.04 0.66 0.32
N GLU A 107 -20.04 0.65 1.21
CA GLU A 107 -18.63 0.63 0.82
C GLU A 107 -18.27 -0.64 0.06
N LYS A 108 -18.58 -1.82 0.63
CA LYS A 108 -18.30 -3.09 -0.04
C LYS A 108 -18.99 -3.15 -1.40
N GLU A 109 -20.25 -2.72 -1.50
CA GLU A 109 -20.98 -2.65 -2.77
C GLU A 109 -20.29 -1.74 -3.79
N PHE A 110 -19.91 -0.52 -3.38
CA PHE A 110 -19.23 0.43 -4.27
C PHE A 110 -17.90 -0.14 -4.80
N ILE A 111 -17.07 -0.71 -3.92
CA ILE A 111 -15.79 -1.34 -4.28
C ILE A 111 -16.02 -2.51 -5.23
N LEU A 112 -16.90 -3.44 -4.88
CA LEU A 112 -17.19 -4.63 -5.68
C LEU A 112 -17.79 -4.28 -7.05
N SER A 113 -18.57 -3.19 -7.15
CA SER A 113 -19.15 -2.74 -8.42
C SER A 113 -18.09 -2.30 -9.45
N ALA A 114 -16.92 -1.87 -8.97
CA ALA A 114 -15.81 -1.40 -9.79
C ALA A 114 -14.67 -2.43 -9.91
N GLN A 115 -14.69 -3.48 -9.09
CA GLN A 115 -13.61 -4.46 -9.04
C GLN A 115 -13.55 -5.30 -10.32
N GLN A 116 -12.33 -5.46 -10.83
CA GLN A 116 -12.00 -6.37 -11.92
C GLN A 116 -10.87 -7.29 -11.46
N THR A 117 -11.04 -8.59 -11.69
CA THR A 117 -10.02 -9.59 -11.36
C THR A 117 -8.82 -9.44 -12.30
N ALA A 118 -7.62 -9.37 -11.74
CA ALA A 118 -6.41 -9.39 -12.54
C ALA A 118 -6.29 -10.71 -13.33
N ALA A 119 -6.03 -10.63 -14.64
CA ALA A 119 -5.81 -11.82 -15.47
C ALA A 119 -4.51 -12.56 -15.10
N ALA A 120 -3.54 -11.84 -14.53
CA ALA A 120 -2.32 -12.37 -13.95
C ALA A 120 -1.82 -11.40 -12.86
N TYR A 121 -1.23 -11.95 -11.80
CA TYR A 121 -0.59 -11.19 -10.74
C TYR A 121 0.72 -11.88 -10.35
N ALA A 122 1.80 -11.11 -10.30
CA ALA A 122 3.11 -11.59 -9.91
C ALA A 122 3.65 -10.71 -8.77
N ARG A 123 4.04 -11.37 -7.68
CA ARG A 123 4.71 -10.75 -6.54
C ARG A 123 5.95 -11.58 -6.23
N ASN A 124 7.10 -11.09 -6.71
CA ASN A 124 8.34 -11.88 -6.68
C ASN A 124 8.95 -11.99 -5.27
N TYR A 125 8.62 -11.06 -4.38
CA TYR A 125 9.14 -11.03 -3.01
C TYR A 125 8.00 -11.31 -2.02
N PRO A 126 8.08 -12.41 -1.25
CA PRO A 126 7.06 -12.74 -0.26
C PRO A 126 7.21 -11.91 1.02
N GLY A 127 6.25 -12.05 1.92
CA GLY A 127 6.30 -11.46 3.25
C GLY A 127 5.27 -10.37 3.46
N THR A 128 4.88 -10.21 4.71
CA THR A 128 3.97 -9.16 5.17
C THR A 128 4.70 -7.82 5.27
N VAL A 129 3.97 -6.70 5.25
CA VAL A 129 4.52 -5.36 5.50
C VAL A 129 5.29 -5.35 6.83
N LYS A 130 4.77 -6.05 7.85
CA LYS A 130 5.44 -6.21 9.15
C LYS A 130 6.79 -6.92 9.04
N GLU A 131 6.86 -8.00 8.25
CA GLU A 131 8.09 -8.76 8.03
C GLU A 131 9.11 -7.96 7.22
N ILE A 132 8.68 -7.29 6.15
CA ILE A 132 9.54 -6.45 5.30
C ILE A 132 10.14 -5.31 6.12
N ARG A 133 9.32 -4.56 6.86
CA ARG A 133 9.80 -3.49 7.75
C ARG A 133 10.73 -4.02 8.85
N LYS A 134 10.51 -5.25 9.32
CA LYS A 134 11.43 -5.88 10.29
C LYS A 134 12.78 -6.16 9.63
N ALA A 135 12.80 -6.68 8.41
CA ALA A 135 14.02 -6.96 7.66
C ALA A 135 14.84 -5.66 7.45
N GLU A 136 14.21 -4.56 7.07
CA GLU A 136 14.86 -3.25 6.95
C GLU A 136 15.49 -2.80 8.29
N ARG A 137 14.74 -2.93 9.40
CA ARG A 137 15.26 -2.57 10.73
C ARG A 137 16.40 -3.48 11.19
N VAL A 138 16.36 -4.76 10.85
CA VAL A 138 17.44 -5.71 11.14
C VAL A 138 18.68 -5.34 10.32
N ASN A 139 18.54 -5.06 9.03
CA ASN A 139 19.65 -4.58 8.21
C ASN A 139 20.26 -3.29 8.78
N ALA A 140 19.44 -2.28 9.08
CA ALA A 140 19.91 -1.05 9.69
C ALA A 140 20.61 -1.27 11.04
N ALA A 141 20.14 -2.23 11.85
CA ALA A 141 20.81 -2.60 13.09
C ALA A 141 22.15 -3.29 12.84
N PHE A 142 22.23 -4.13 11.82
CA PHE A 142 23.46 -4.78 11.42
C PHE A 142 24.50 -3.78 10.90
N GLN A 143 24.11 -2.81 10.07
CA GLN A 143 25.00 -1.72 9.63
C GLN A 143 25.62 -0.97 10.82
N ARG A 144 24.83 -0.68 11.87
CA ARG A 144 25.36 -0.08 13.10
C ARG A 144 26.35 -0.98 13.85
N VAL A 145 26.22 -2.30 13.74
CA VAL A 145 27.22 -3.23 14.28
C VAL A 145 28.50 -3.12 13.47
N LEU A 146 28.43 -3.07 12.13
CA LEU A 146 29.60 -2.93 11.26
C LEU A 146 30.35 -1.61 11.50
N ASP A 147 29.64 -0.52 11.74
CA ASP A 147 30.20 0.81 12.02
C ASP A 147 30.86 0.92 13.41
N HIS A 148 30.64 -0.05 14.30
CA HIS A 148 31.18 -0.01 15.65
C HIS A 148 32.71 -0.24 15.64
N PRO A 149 33.51 0.54 16.39
CA PRO A 149 34.99 0.39 16.38
C PRO A 149 35.48 -1.02 16.70
N ASP A 150 34.76 -1.73 17.58
CA ASP A 150 35.09 -3.10 17.99
C ASP A 150 34.47 -4.20 17.09
N ALA A 151 33.78 -3.83 16.02
CA ALA A 151 33.09 -4.77 15.14
C ALA A 151 34.03 -5.83 14.58
N ALA A 152 35.24 -5.43 14.17
CA ALA A 152 36.23 -6.33 13.58
C ALA A 152 36.59 -7.51 14.51
N ALA A 153 36.56 -7.33 15.83
CA ALA A 153 36.79 -8.41 16.78
C ALA A 153 35.54 -9.28 16.95
N ALA A 154 34.36 -8.66 17.06
CA ALA A 154 33.09 -9.37 17.24
C ALA A 154 32.70 -10.24 16.03
N LEU A 155 33.00 -9.76 14.82
CA LEU A 155 32.60 -10.38 13.55
C LEU A 155 33.52 -11.52 13.09
N GLN A 156 34.61 -11.80 13.80
CA GLN A 156 35.52 -12.93 13.50
C GLN A 156 34.89 -14.30 13.79
N HIS A 157 33.79 -14.37 14.53
CA HIS A 157 33.20 -15.63 14.91
C HIS A 157 32.60 -16.35 13.69
N PRO A 158 32.98 -17.61 13.38
CA PRO A 158 32.53 -18.31 12.16
C PRO A 158 31.01 -18.42 12.01
N ALA A 159 30.25 -18.45 13.11
CA ALA A 159 28.79 -18.45 13.07
C ALA A 159 28.17 -17.21 12.40
N LEU A 160 28.92 -16.11 12.26
CA LEU A 160 28.49 -14.89 11.59
C LEU A 160 28.79 -14.90 10.09
N GLN A 161 29.56 -15.88 9.60
CA GLN A 161 29.96 -15.95 8.20
C GLN A 161 28.79 -15.88 7.22
N PRO A 162 27.67 -16.63 7.38
CA PRO A 162 26.55 -16.52 6.44
C PRO A 162 25.91 -15.13 6.41
N LEU A 163 25.90 -14.43 7.55
CA LEU A 163 25.35 -13.07 7.65
C LEU A 163 26.28 -12.05 6.99
N LEU A 164 27.60 -12.25 7.11
CA LEU A 164 28.60 -11.38 6.50
C LEU A 164 28.69 -11.58 4.98
N GLU A 165 28.54 -12.82 4.51
CA GLU A 165 28.49 -13.15 3.09
C GLU A 165 27.29 -12.47 2.41
N GLU A 166 26.09 -12.58 2.99
CA GLU A 166 24.88 -11.93 2.46
C GLU A 166 24.99 -10.39 2.47
N ALA A 167 25.66 -9.80 3.47
CA ALA A 167 25.76 -8.35 3.60
C ALA A 167 26.84 -7.72 2.71
N ALA A 168 27.64 -8.51 2.01
CA ALA A 168 28.71 -8.03 1.14
C ALA A 168 28.25 -7.72 -0.30
N ASP A 169 27.04 -8.16 -0.69
CA ASP A 169 26.41 -7.92 -1.99
C ASP A 169 25.70 -6.55 -2.07
#